data_AF-A0A522DXB9-F1
#
_entry.id   AF-A0A522DXB9-F1
#
_cell.length_a   1.000
_cell.length_b   1.000
_cell.length_c   1.000
_cell.angle_alpha   90.00
_cell.angle_beta   90.00
_cell.angle_gamma   90.00
#
_symmetry.space_group_name_H-M   'P 1'
#
loop_
_entity.id
_entity.type
_entity.pdbx_description
1 polymer ?
#
loop_
_entity_poly.entity_id
_entity_poly.type
_entity_poly.pdbx_seq_one_letter_code
_entity_poly.pdbx_strand_id
1 'polypeptide(L)'
;MYWKEIQAAFNFARQVLLKPDKALRKTMNVRDATVYTAIISVVSAVLTPAIYLLAPMMMSFDLSVFYGSMMGLYGLVFIPVFIILSVTGAFLSAGIIHLFGRLFKILPKNFDRTYDAVVYGRTPSLLLGWIPVVNMIAGIWGVVLLIMGLKRQHNITTGKAILAFLAPIIITVAIAMAIAAALVPLYVSTGMMG
;
A
#
# COMPACT_ATOMS: atom_id res chain seq x y z
N MET A 1 16.05 11.72 -19.66
CA MET A 1 16.23 11.58 -18.19
C MET A 1 15.29 10.53 -17.61
N TYR A 2 13.98 10.65 -17.82
CA TYR A 2 12.94 9.74 -17.29
C TYR A 2 13.09 8.25 -17.65
N TRP A 3 13.58 7.92 -18.84
CA TRP A 3 13.76 6.52 -19.27
C TRP A 3 14.66 5.70 -18.31
N LYS A 4 15.74 6.32 -17.80
CA LYS A 4 16.66 5.64 -16.86
C LYS A 4 15.99 5.36 -15.51
N GLU A 5 15.14 6.28 -15.05
CA GLU A 5 14.39 6.13 -13.78
C GLU A 5 13.36 4.99 -13.89
N ILE A 6 12.66 4.90 -15.02
CA ILE A 6 11.73 3.81 -15.31
C ILE A 6 12.44 2.46 -15.27
N GLN A 7 13.56 2.33 -16.00
CA GLN A 7 14.36 1.09 -16.00
C GLN A 7 14.88 0.74 -14.60
N ALA A 8 15.36 1.74 -13.84
CA ALA A 8 15.82 1.56 -12.48
C ALA A 8 14.69 1.08 -11.54
N ALA A 9 13.48 1.63 -11.70
CA ALA A 9 12.31 1.22 -10.94
C ALA A 9 11.93 -0.24 -11.24
N PHE A 10 11.80 -0.63 -12.51
CA PHE A 10 11.49 -2.02 -12.86
C PHE A 10 12.57 -3.00 -12.40
N ASN A 11 13.84 -2.65 -12.55
CA ASN A 11 14.96 -3.46 -12.06
C ASN A 11 14.90 -3.62 -10.53
N PHE A 12 14.59 -2.55 -9.81
CA PHE A 12 14.45 -2.61 -8.37
C PHE A 12 13.24 -3.44 -7.95
N ALA A 13 12.09 -3.27 -8.60
CA ALA A 13 10.90 -4.04 -8.31
C ALA A 13 11.10 -5.55 -8.55
N ARG A 14 11.82 -5.90 -9.61
CA ARG A 14 12.27 -7.28 -9.86
C ARG A 14 13.16 -7.81 -8.73
N GLN A 15 14.07 -6.99 -8.19
CA GLN A 15 14.88 -7.39 -7.04
C GLN A 15 14.03 -7.57 -5.78
N VAL A 16 13.06 -6.70 -5.52
CA VAL A 16 12.14 -6.83 -4.38
C VAL A 16 11.38 -8.16 -4.44
N LEU A 17 10.90 -8.55 -5.62
CA LEU A 17 10.16 -9.80 -5.80
C LEU A 17 11.05 -11.05 -5.77
N LEU A 18 12.17 -11.05 -6.50
CA LEU A 18 12.95 -12.26 -6.76
C LEU A 18 14.18 -12.42 -5.85
N LYS A 19 14.71 -11.31 -5.32
CA LYS A 19 15.94 -11.25 -4.52
C LYS A 19 15.76 -10.26 -3.35
N PRO A 20 14.75 -10.46 -2.50
CA PRO A 20 14.39 -9.50 -1.46
C PRO A 20 15.55 -9.26 -0.48
N ASP A 21 16.40 -10.26 -0.27
CA ASP A 21 17.58 -10.15 0.56
C ASP A 21 18.57 -9.06 0.09
N LYS A 22 18.66 -8.82 -1.22
CA LYS A 22 19.46 -7.74 -1.80
C LYS A 22 18.69 -6.43 -1.82
N ALA A 23 17.44 -6.46 -2.24
CA ALA A 23 16.61 -5.26 -2.36
C ALA A 23 16.45 -4.52 -1.03
N LEU A 24 16.20 -5.25 0.06
CA LEU A 24 15.98 -4.71 1.40
C LEU A 24 17.24 -4.05 2.01
N ARG A 25 18.42 -4.20 1.39
CA ARG A 25 19.66 -3.49 1.80
C ARG A 25 19.80 -2.13 1.15
N LYS A 26 19.10 -1.88 0.05
CA LYS A 26 19.10 -0.58 -0.59
C LYS A 26 18.52 0.42 0.39
N THR A 27 18.99 1.66 0.35
CA THR A 27 18.45 2.72 1.18
C THR A 27 18.16 3.90 0.28
N MET A 28 16.93 4.38 0.28
CA MET A 28 16.52 5.47 -0.60
C MET A 28 16.19 6.69 0.25
N ASN A 29 16.43 7.87 -0.31
CA ASN A 29 15.82 9.06 0.26
C ASN A 29 14.31 9.05 -0.06
N VAL A 30 13.54 9.87 0.65
CA VAL A 30 12.07 9.93 0.50
C VAL A 30 11.67 10.27 -0.93
N ARG A 31 12.43 11.12 -1.62
CA ARG A 31 12.15 11.51 -3.01
C ARG A 31 12.26 10.32 -3.95
N ASP A 32 13.36 9.58 -3.90
CA ASP A 32 13.62 8.45 -4.79
C ASP A 32 12.65 7.29 -4.53
N ALA A 33 12.32 7.03 -3.27
CA ALA A 33 11.29 6.07 -2.87
C ALA A 33 9.89 6.47 -3.38
N THR A 34 9.59 7.77 -3.39
CA THR A 34 8.33 8.32 -3.90
C THR A 34 8.26 8.22 -5.42
N VAL A 35 9.32 8.60 -6.14
CA VAL A 35 9.40 8.47 -7.59
C VAL A 35 9.26 7.01 -8.01
N TYR A 36 9.95 6.11 -7.31
CA TYR A 36 9.79 4.68 -7.52
C TYR A 36 8.34 4.21 -7.35
N THR A 37 7.69 4.59 -6.24
CA THR A 37 6.30 4.22 -5.96
C THR A 37 5.36 4.74 -7.02
N ALA A 38 5.52 5.99 -7.46
CA ALA A 38 4.74 6.59 -8.52
C ALA A 38 4.89 5.81 -9.83
N ILE A 39 6.12 5.52 -10.27
CA ILE A 39 6.39 4.77 -11.49
C ILE A 39 5.77 3.37 -11.44
N ILE A 40 5.97 2.63 -10.34
CA ILE A 40 5.44 1.27 -10.22
C ILE A 40 3.90 1.26 -10.09
N SER A 41 3.31 2.29 -9.49
CA SER A 41 1.84 2.39 -9.40
C SER A 41 1.15 2.54 -10.76
N VAL A 42 1.85 3.03 -11.79
CA VAL A 42 1.34 3.09 -13.16
C VAL A 42 0.96 1.68 -13.67
N VAL A 43 1.72 0.65 -13.28
CA VAL A 43 1.42 -0.74 -13.66
C VAL A 43 0.03 -1.15 -13.16
N SER A 44 -0.23 -0.95 -11.87
CA SER A 44 -1.56 -1.22 -11.30
C SER A 44 -2.65 -0.32 -11.87
N ALA A 45 -2.35 0.97 -12.07
CA ALA A 45 -3.31 1.95 -12.58
C ALA A 45 -3.84 1.59 -13.97
N VAL A 46 -2.99 0.96 -14.81
CA VAL A 46 -3.34 0.53 -16.16
C VAL A 46 -3.95 -0.87 -16.17
N LEU A 47 -3.33 -1.84 -15.47
CA LEU A 47 -3.72 -3.25 -15.59
C LEU A 47 -4.98 -3.61 -14.80
N THR A 48 -5.21 -2.97 -13.65
CA THR A 48 -6.40 -3.23 -12.82
C THR A 48 -7.69 -2.96 -13.60
N PRO A 49 -7.93 -1.75 -14.13
CA PRO A 49 -9.14 -1.49 -14.89
C PRO A 49 -9.18 -2.29 -16.18
N ALA A 50 -8.06 -2.57 -16.85
CA ALA A 50 -8.05 -3.39 -18.06
C ALA A 50 -8.74 -4.75 -17.86
N ILE A 51 -8.53 -5.42 -16.72
CA ILE A 51 -9.26 -6.66 -16.39
C ILE A 51 -10.76 -6.41 -16.21
N TYR A 52 -11.13 -5.39 -15.44
CA TYR A 52 -12.55 -5.08 -15.18
C TYR A 52 -13.29 -4.54 -16.41
N LEU A 53 -12.58 -4.00 -17.39
CA LEU A 53 -13.12 -3.54 -18.67
C LEU A 53 -13.32 -4.69 -19.66
N LEU A 54 -12.51 -5.75 -19.56
CA LEU A 54 -12.68 -6.96 -20.36
C LEU A 54 -13.80 -7.86 -19.84
N ALA A 55 -14.09 -7.86 -18.54
CA ALA A 55 -15.11 -8.72 -17.94
C ALA A 55 -16.54 -8.51 -18.53
N PRO A 56 -17.00 -7.29 -18.82
CA PRO A 56 -18.27 -7.07 -19.48
C PRO A 56 -18.27 -7.37 -20.97
N MET A 57 -17.12 -7.34 -21.67
CA MET A 57 -17.05 -7.79 -23.07
C MET A 57 -17.32 -9.31 -23.19
N MET A 58 -17.25 -10.04 -22.07
CA MET A 58 -17.61 -11.45 -21.98
C MET A 58 -19.09 -11.69 -21.65
N MET A 59 -19.84 -10.66 -21.24
CA MET A 59 -21.29 -10.70 -21.08
C MET A 59 -21.93 -9.94 -22.24
N SER A 60 -22.76 -10.59 -23.04
CA SER A 60 -23.42 -10.02 -24.21
C SER A 60 -24.34 -8.84 -23.85
N PHE A 61 -23.79 -7.64 -23.66
CA PHE A 61 -24.53 -6.44 -23.27
C PHE A 61 -24.16 -5.26 -24.18
N ASP A 62 -25.15 -4.77 -24.94
CA ASP A 62 -25.00 -3.64 -25.86
C ASP A 62 -25.03 -2.31 -25.08
N LEU A 63 -23.85 -1.81 -24.75
CA LEU A 63 -23.59 -0.57 -23.99
C LEU A 63 -22.44 0.24 -24.62
N SER A 64 -22.23 0.12 -25.94
CA SER A 64 -21.06 0.64 -26.66
C SER A 64 -20.73 2.13 -26.38
N VAL A 65 -21.73 3.00 -26.27
CA VAL A 65 -21.57 4.43 -25.95
C VAL A 65 -21.24 4.66 -24.48
N PHE A 66 -21.83 3.88 -23.57
CA PHE A 66 -21.52 3.91 -22.14
C PHE A 66 -20.08 3.43 -21.89
N TYR A 67 -19.64 2.37 -22.57
CA TYR A 67 -18.25 1.92 -22.49
C TYR A 67 -17.25 2.94 -23.05
N GLY A 68 -17.52 3.55 -24.21
CA GLY A 68 -16.63 4.54 -24.80
C GLY A 68 -16.43 5.79 -23.91
N SER A 69 -17.51 6.29 -23.31
CA SER A 69 -17.48 7.43 -22.38
C SER A 69 -16.79 7.10 -21.06
N MET A 70 -17.03 5.91 -20.51
CA MET A 70 -16.34 5.41 -19.33
C MET A 70 -14.83 5.27 -19.59
N MET A 71 -14.41 4.73 -20.75
CA MET A 71 -13.00 4.60 -21.16
C MET A 71 -12.24 5.92 -21.19
N GLY A 72 -12.85 6.99 -21.71
CA GLY A 72 -12.24 8.32 -21.75
C GLY A 72 -12.05 8.92 -20.35
N LEU A 73 -13.06 8.81 -19.49
CA LEU A 73 -12.98 9.31 -18.11
C LEU A 73 -11.97 8.53 -17.26
N TYR A 74 -11.80 7.22 -17.50
CA TYR A 74 -10.81 6.42 -16.78
C TYR A 74 -9.38 6.88 -17.05
N GLY A 75 -8.99 7.08 -18.30
CA GLY A 75 -7.63 7.51 -18.63
C GLY A 75 -7.28 8.89 -18.04
N LEU A 76 -8.23 9.82 -18.09
CA LEU A 76 -8.04 11.21 -17.66
C LEU A 76 -8.09 11.40 -16.14
N VAL A 77 -8.93 10.63 -15.44
CA VAL A 77 -9.18 10.85 -14.00
C VAL A 77 -8.61 9.71 -13.15
N PHE A 78 -8.88 8.46 -13.50
CA PHE A 78 -8.54 7.33 -12.63
C PHE A 78 -7.04 7.13 -12.48
N ILE A 79 -6.27 7.14 -13.59
CA ILE A 79 -4.82 6.94 -13.55
C ILE A 79 -4.11 7.97 -12.65
N PRO A 80 -4.26 9.29 -12.84
CA PRO A 80 -3.58 10.26 -11.99
C PRO A 80 -4.05 10.19 -10.53
N VAL A 81 -5.35 10.00 -10.29
CA VAL A 81 -5.88 9.83 -8.92
C VAL A 81 -5.29 8.60 -8.25
N PHE A 82 -5.20 7.47 -8.94
CA PHE A 82 -4.63 6.24 -8.41
C PHE A 82 -3.16 6.40 -8.03
N ILE A 83 -2.36 7.09 -8.85
CA ILE A 83 -0.95 7.38 -8.56
C ILE A 83 -0.84 8.25 -7.31
N ILE A 84 -1.64 9.32 -7.21
CA ILE A 84 -1.66 10.21 -6.04
C ILE A 84 -2.04 9.44 -4.79
N LEU A 85 -3.10 8.63 -4.83
CA LEU A 85 -3.53 7.81 -3.70
C LEU A 85 -2.49 6.77 -3.30
N SER A 86 -1.79 6.18 -4.27
CA SER A 86 -0.72 5.20 -4.00
C SER A 86 0.45 5.84 -3.26
N VAL A 87 0.90 7.00 -3.70
CA VAL A 87 2.00 7.76 -3.08
C VAL A 87 1.59 8.28 -1.70
N THR A 88 0.46 8.98 -1.61
CA THR A 88 -0.06 9.52 -0.35
C THR A 88 -0.31 8.39 0.65
N GLY A 89 -0.91 7.29 0.18
CA GLY A 89 -1.09 6.11 0.99
C GLY A 89 0.24 5.59 1.53
N ALA A 90 1.31 5.56 0.73
CA ALA A 90 2.62 5.05 1.16
C ALA A 90 3.22 5.94 2.24
N PHE A 91 3.12 7.24 2.03
CA PHE A 91 3.59 8.23 2.98
C PHE A 91 2.83 8.16 4.31
N LEU A 92 1.50 8.10 4.27
CA LEU A 92 0.65 7.96 5.46
C LEU A 92 0.91 6.65 6.21
N SER A 93 1.02 5.54 5.48
CA SER A 93 1.28 4.23 6.11
C SER A 93 2.63 4.22 6.83
N ALA A 94 3.68 4.76 6.19
CA ALA A 94 4.97 4.92 6.84
C ALA A 94 4.91 5.91 8.00
N GLY A 95 4.16 7.01 7.87
CA GLY A 95 3.97 8.02 8.91
C GLY A 95 3.37 7.43 10.18
N ILE A 96 2.30 6.64 10.03
CA ILE A 96 1.64 5.96 11.13
C ILE A 96 2.58 4.94 11.78
N ILE A 97 3.20 4.06 11.00
CA ILE A 97 4.15 3.06 11.54
C ILE A 97 5.32 3.75 12.25
N HIS A 98 5.86 4.83 11.67
CA HIS A 98 6.96 5.58 12.23
C HIS A 98 6.55 6.26 13.53
N LEU A 99 5.41 6.96 13.55
CA LEU A 99 4.90 7.65 14.73
C LEU A 99 4.77 6.68 15.91
N PHE A 100 4.03 5.59 15.75
CA PHE A 100 3.85 4.59 16.80
C PHE A 100 5.18 3.91 17.17
N GLY A 101 6.00 3.60 16.18
CA GLY A 101 7.34 3.04 16.42
C GLY A 101 8.26 3.99 17.20
N ARG A 102 8.13 5.31 17.05
CA ARG A 102 8.84 6.32 17.84
C ARG A 102 8.26 6.46 19.24
N LEU A 103 6.93 6.49 19.37
CA LEU A 103 6.23 6.54 20.66
C LEU A 103 6.65 5.39 21.59
N PHE A 104 6.76 4.17 21.04
CA PHE A 104 7.22 3.00 21.79
C PHE A 104 8.74 2.79 21.80
N LYS A 105 9.52 3.76 21.27
CA LYS A 105 11.00 3.68 21.18
C LYS A 105 11.49 2.41 20.47
N ILE A 106 10.71 1.89 19.53
CA ILE A 106 11.00 0.67 18.75
C ILE A 106 11.84 0.99 17.51
N LEU A 107 11.56 2.11 16.83
CA LEU A 107 12.18 2.50 15.57
C LEU A 107 13.25 3.58 15.78
N PRO A 108 14.54 3.21 15.95
CA PRO A 108 15.59 4.16 16.33
C PRO A 108 16.01 5.11 15.20
N LYS A 109 15.99 4.63 13.95
CA LYS A 109 16.41 5.38 12.76
C LYS A 109 15.31 6.30 12.20
N ASN A 110 15.70 7.17 11.28
CA ASN A 110 14.87 8.20 10.64
C ASN A 110 13.71 7.64 9.81
N PHE A 111 12.78 8.54 9.46
CA PHE A 111 11.56 8.24 8.70
C PHE A 111 11.83 7.60 7.32
N ASP A 112 12.91 8.01 6.63
CA ASP A 112 13.35 7.44 5.36
C ASP A 112 13.45 5.90 5.40
N ARG A 113 13.91 5.35 6.52
CA ARG A 113 14.02 3.89 6.75
C ARG A 113 12.68 3.19 6.89
N THR A 114 11.71 3.85 7.51
CA THR A 114 10.35 3.33 7.61
C THR A 114 9.65 3.42 6.26
N TYR A 115 9.87 4.52 5.53
CA TYR A 115 9.31 4.71 4.20
C TYR A 115 9.86 3.68 3.20
N ASP A 116 11.17 3.41 3.21
CA ASP A 116 11.79 2.32 2.45
C ASP A 116 11.09 0.98 2.71
N ALA A 117 10.89 0.62 3.98
CA ALA A 117 10.23 -0.63 4.35
C ALA A 117 8.79 -0.73 3.82
N VAL A 118 8.03 0.37 3.88
CA VAL A 118 6.67 0.43 3.34
C VAL A 118 6.67 0.29 1.82
N VAL A 119 7.59 0.95 1.13
CA VAL A 119 7.73 0.86 -0.32
C VAL A 119 8.06 -0.58 -0.75
N TYR A 120 8.95 -1.27 -0.03
CA TYR A 120 9.22 -2.69 -0.29
C TYR A 120 7.99 -3.56 -0.09
N GLY A 121 7.25 -3.32 0.99
CA GLY A 121 6.02 -4.07 1.28
C GLY A 121 4.88 -3.81 0.28
N ARG A 122 4.81 -2.63 -0.32
CA ARG A 122 3.78 -2.32 -1.33
C ARG A 122 4.06 -2.82 -2.71
N THR A 123 5.34 -3.04 -3.03
CA THR A 123 5.78 -3.43 -4.37
C THR A 123 5.05 -4.66 -4.93
N PRO A 124 4.85 -5.76 -4.18
CA PRO A 124 4.13 -6.92 -4.70
C PRO A 124 2.69 -6.59 -5.10
N SER A 125 1.95 -5.88 -4.26
CA SER A 125 0.57 -5.50 -4.55
C SER A 125 0.47 -4.53 -5.73
N LEU A 126 1.42 -3.59 -5.86
CA LEU A 126 1.44 -2.68 -7.02
C LEU A 126 1.79 -3.36 -8.35
N LEU A 127 2.46 -4.52 -8.32
CA LEU A 127 2.83 -5.26 -9.52
C LEU A 127 1.89 -6.42 -9.85
N LEU A 128 1.33 -7.07 -8.84
CA LEU A 128 0.59 -8.33 -8.97
C LEU A 128 -0.84 -8.24 -8.43
N GLY A 129 -1.20 -7.14 -7.75
CA GLY A 129 -2.49 -6.96 -7.10
C GLY A 129 -3.68 -6.82 -8.06
N TRP A 130 -3.41 -6.54 -9.34
CA TRP A 130 -4.42 -6.52 -10.39
C TRP A 130 -4.88 -7.93 -10.78
N ILE A 131 -4.09 -8.97 -10.51
CA ILE A 131 -4.41 -10.35 -10.88
C ILE A 131 -5.40 -10.93 -9.84
N PRO A 132 -6.61 -11.38 -10.23
CA PRO A 132 -7.55 -12.04 -9.33
C PRO A 132 -6.90 -13.24 -8.62
N VAL A 133 -7.26 -13.50 -7.36
CA VAL A 133 -6.71 -14.55 -6.48
C VAL A 133 -5.24 -14.31 -6.06
N VAL A 134 -4.37 -13.94 -6.99
CA VAL A 134 -2.95 -13.62 -6.70
C VAL A 134 -2.81 -12.35 -5.86
N ASN A 135 -3.79 -11.45 -5.92
CA ASN A 135 -3.81 -10.23 -5.12
C ASN A 135 -3.64 -10.46 -3.60
N MET A 136 -4.24 -11.54 -3.07
CA MET A 136 -4.16 -11.90 -1.67
C MET A 136 -2.77 -12.40 -1.30
N ILE A 137 -2.19 -13.24 -2.16
CA ILE A 137 -0.82 -13.75 -2.01
C ILE A 137 0.18 -12.59 -2.06
N ALA A 138 0.01 -11.66 -3.01
CA ALA A 138 0.82 -10.47 -3.14
C ALA A 138 0.72 -9.58 -1.88
N GLY A 139 -0.48 -9.43 -1.31
CA GLY A 139 -0.69 -8.72 -0.05
C GLY A 139 0.03 -9.35 1.12
N ILE A 140 -0.10 -10.66 1.32
CA ILE A 140 0.59 -11.40 2.39
C ILE A 140 2.10 -11.27 2.24
N TRP A 141 2.61 -11.47 1.02
CA TRP A 141 4.04 -11.32 0.73
C TRP A 141 4.52 -9.88 0.99
N GLY A 142 3.69 -8.89 0.66
CA GLY A 142 3.94 -7.48 0.96
C GLY A 142 4.12 -7.22 2.46
N VAL A 143 3.28 -7.82 3.31
CA VAL A 143 3.44 -7.71 4.77
C VAL A 143 4.76 -8.34 5.24
N VAL A 144 5.12 -9.51 4.70
CA VAL A 144 6.42 -10.15 5.01
C VAL A 144 7.58 -9.23 4.64
N LEU A 145 7.57 -8.65 3.44
CA LEU A 145 8.61 -7.72 2.99
C LEU A 145 8.66 -6.43 3.81
N LEU A 146 7.51 -5.90 4.24
CA LEU A 146 7.45 -4.75 5.13
C LEU A 146 8.14 -5.06 6.45
N ILE A 147 7.81 -6.20 7.08
CA ILE A 147 8.42 -6.61 8.37
C ILE A 147 9.93 -6.83 8.20
N MET A 148 10.34 -7.53 7.16
CA MET A 148 11.76 -7.74 6.86
C MET A 148 12.49 -6.42 6.56
N GLY A 149 11.83 -5.50 5.88
CA GLY A 149 12.28 -4.14 5.61
C GLY A 149 12.49 -3.36 6.88
N LEU A 150 11.48 -3.28 7.76
CA LEU A 150 11.59 -2.59 9.06
C LEU A 150 12.73 -3.18 9.89
N LYS A 151 12.78 -4.51 9.99
CA LYS A 151 13.83 -5.24 10.71
C LYS A 151 15.22 -4.81 10.26
N ARG A 152 15.48 -4.86 8.95
CA ARG A 152 16.81 -4.59 8.39
C ARG A 152 17.13 -3.11 8.38
N GLN A 153 16.20 -2.28 7.92
CA GLN A 153 16.39 -0.84 7.79
C GLN A 153 16.61 -0.19 9.15
N HIS A 154 15.89 -0.61 10.19
CA HIS A 154 16.08 -0.09 11.55
C HIS A 154 17.07 -0.90 12.41
N ASN A 155 17.60 -2.02 11.92
CA ASN A 155 18.47 -2.95 12.65
C ASN A 155 17.87 -3.41 13.99
N ILE A 156 16.64 -3.92 13.93
CA ILE A 156 15.86 -4.38 15.08
C ILE A 156 15.54 -5.88 14.97
N THR A 157 14.98 -6.47 16.03
CA THR A 157 14.52 -7.86 15.99
C THR A 157 13.23 -8.00 15.18
N THR A 158 12.93 -9.22 14.70
CA THR A 158 11.68 -9.48 13.97
C THR A 158 10.45 -9.15 14.82
N GLY A 159 10.44 -9.52 16.11
CA GLY A 159 9.34 -9.22 17.03
C GLY A 159 9.08 -7.71 17.19
N LYS A 160 10.16 -6.90 17.26
CA LYS A 160 10.05 -5.43 17.27
C LYS A 160 9.46 -4.89 15.97
N ALA A 161 9.86 -5.42 14.81
CA ALA A 161 9.31 -5.02 13.52
C ALA A 161 7.81 -5.37 13.39
N ILE A 162 7.40 -6.57 13.84
CA ILE A 162 6.00 -6.97 13.92
C ILE A 162 5.21 -6.03 14.83
N LEU A 163 5.74 -5.75 16.02
CA LEU A 163 5.08 -4.85 16.97
C LEU A 163 4.92 -3.44 16.40
N ALA A 164 5.94 -2.88 15.74
CA ALA A 164 5.84 -1.57 15.10
C ALA A 164 4.75 -1.52 14.01
N PHE A 165 4.57 -2.61 13.25
CA PHE A 165 3.54 -2.72 12.23
C PHE A 165 2.13 -2.91 12.83
N LEU A 166 1.98 -3.74 13.87
CA LEU A 166 0.69 -4.06 14.47
C LEU A 166 0.20 -3.05 15.50
N ALA A 167 1.10 -2.31 16.17
CA ALA A 167 0.74 -1.37 17.22
C ALA A 167 -0.32 -0.33 16.79
N PRO A 168 -0.20 0.33 15.62
CA PRO A 168 -1.24 1.25 15.16
C PRO A 168 -2.62 0.59 15.01
N ILE A 169 -2.65 -0.65 14.50
CA ILE A 169 -3.89 -1.41 14.25
C ILE A 169 -4.54 -1.78 15.58
N ILE A 170 -3.76 -2.37 16.49
CA ILE A 170 -4.24 -2.81 17.82
C ILE A 170 -4.80 -1.61 18.60
N ILE A 171 -4.09 -0.48 18.61
CA ILE A 171 -4.51 0.70 19.38
C ILE A 171 -5.76 1.35 18.78
N THR A 172 -5.81 1.47 17.45
CA THR A 172 -7.01 2.03 16.78
C THR A 172 -8.23 1.16 17.04
N VAL A 173 -8.10 -0.16 16.94
CA VAL A 173 -9.20 -1.10 17.23
C VAL A 173 -9.61 -1.02 18.70
N ALA A 174 -8.65 -0.97 19.64
CA ALA A 174 -8.93 -0.83 21.06
C ALA A 174 -9.69 0.46 21.39
N ILE A 175 -9.29 1.60 20.81
CA ILE A 175 -9.99 2.88 20.97
C ILE A 175 -11.40 2.82 20.38
N ALA A 176 -11.56 2.26 19.18
CA ALA A 176 -12.88 2.13 18.55
C ALA A 176 -13.82 1.26 19.39
N MET A 177 -13.34 0.14 19.93
CA MET A 177 -14.13 -0.71 20.83
C MET A 177 -14.50 0.01 22.14
N ALA A 178 -13.59 0.80 22.72
CA ALA A 178 -13.86 1.57 23.93
C ALA A 178 -14.93 2.65 23.70
N ILE A 179 -14.87 3.37 22.57
CA ILE A 179 -15.89 4.35 22.18
C ILE A 179 -17.24 3.66 21.96
N ALA A 180 -17.26 2.54 21.23
CA ALA A 180 -18.48 1.78 21.01
C ALA A 180 -19.11 1.32 22.33
N ALA A 181 -18.30 0.78 23.25
CA ALA A 181 -18.77 0.36 24.57
C ALA A 181 -19.36 1.51 25.40
N ALA A 182 -18.83 2.73 25.25
CA ALA A 182 -19.35 3.91 25.94
C ALA A 182 -20.63 4.48 25.30
N LEU A 183 -20.73 4.45 23.97
CA LEU A 183 -21.84 5.07 23.23
C LEU A 183 -23.06 4.15 23.08
N VAL A 184 -22.87 2.83 23.02
CA VAL A 184 -23.98 1.87 22.83
C VAL A 184 -25.02 1.98 23.95
N PRO A 185 -24.67 2.04 25.26
CA PRO A 185 -25.67 2.23 26.31
C PRO A 185 -26.44 3.55 26.20
N LEU A 186 -25.77 4.63 25.79
CA LEU A 186 -26.41 5.93 25.57
C LEU A 186 -27.42 5.87 24.43
N TYR A 187 -27.03 5.25 23.31
CA TYR A 187 -27.89 5.03 22.15
C TYR A 187 -29.10 4.13 22.47
N VAL A 188 -28.94 3.11 23.31
CA VAL A 188 -30.05 2.28 23.82
C VAL A 188 -30.97 3.11 24.71
N SER A 189 -30.41 3.96 25.58
CA SER A 189 -31.18 4.76 26.54
C SER A 189 -32.01 5.89 25.90
N THR A 190 -31.64 6.39 24.71
CA THR A 190 -32.38 7.43 24.00
C THR A 190 -33.55 6.90 23.16
N GLY A 191 -33.83 5.59 23.19
CA GLY A 191 -34.97 5.00 22.46
C GLY A 191 -34.80 4.95 20.94
N MET A 192 -33.60 5.22 20.41
CA MET A 192 -33.30 5.23 18.97
C MET A 192 -33.21 3.83 18.33
N MET A 193 -33.47 2.77 19.11
CA MET A 193 -33.54 1.37 18.67
C MET A 193 -34.99 0.85 18.49
N GLY A 194 -35.99 1.73 18.56
CA GLY A 194 -37.40 1.40 18.28
C GLY A 194 -37.74 1.42 16.79
#